data_AF-A0A4U0NK47-F1
#
_entry.id   AF-A0A4U0NK47-F1
#
_cell.length_a   1.000
_cell.length_b   1.000
_cell.length_c   1.000
_cell.angle_alpha   90.00
_cell.angle_beta   90.00
_cell.angle_gamma   90.00
#
_symmetry.space_group_name_H-M   'P 1'
#
loop_
_entity.id
_entity.type
_entity.pdbx_description
1 polymer ?
#
loop_
_entity_poly.entity_id
_entity_poly.type
_entity_poly.pdbx_seq_one_letter_code
_entity_poly.pdbx_strand_id
1 'polypeptide(L)'
;MPSAKVPSSEIPAADGWQPIGDGITSGISGIAIAARDGDTVDTLAVRDNKEPGQNRLVAVRYAPDAKPRVRPVAWAGEPPVDLEAIDAVPGRDDEYVALASSGKAYRIHRDGDTVHVAQEFSLPGASPDANYEGFALKAVHGTIAAVWADRGQDDRPAKLSAAEWNPRTNTFGEPDSAEFTVPYPADDVRHISDVKLSATGALTVSSASDPGDDGPYDSALYHAGRISVGGEVRLHVADGPRRLGTFPRHKIEALACLPGSREGILGTDDENDGGSIAAAEFCHP
;
A
#
# COMPACT_ATOMS: atom_id res chain seq x y z
N MET A 1 -44.20 -39.74 3.10
CA MET A 1 -42.75 -39.54 3.31
C MET A 1 -42.19 -38.82 2.09
N PRO A 2 -41.79 -37.55 2.18
CA PRO A 2 -41.03 -36.89 1.14
C PRO A 2 -39.59 -36.57 1.58
N SER A 3 -38.67 -36.95 0.70
CA SER A 3 -37.23 -36.71 0.59
C SER A 3 -36.57 -35.73 1.57
N ALA A 4 -35.60 -36.28 2.31
CA ALA A 4 -34.48 -35.53 2.87
C ALA A 4 -33.67 -34.88 1.74
N LYS A 5 -33.47 -33.56 1.83
CA LYS A 5 -32.42 -32.86 1.07
C LYS A 5 -31.08 -33.28 1.66
N VAL A 6 -30.26 -33.94 0.84
CA VAL A 6 -28.83 -34.09 1.09
C VAL A 6 -28.22 -32.69 1.03
N PRO A 7 -27.42 -32.26 2.03
CA PRO A 7 -26.72 -30.99 1.92
C PRO A 7 -25.69 -31.12 0.79
N SER A 8 -25.80 -30.27 -0.23
CA SER A 8 -24.74 -30.07 -1.20
C SER A 8 -23.57 -29.41 -0.49
N SER A 9 -22.55 -30.20 -0.20
CA SER A 9 -21.24 -29.70 0.20
C SER A 9 -20.59 -29.04 -1.01
N GLU A 10 -20.74 -27.72 -1.14
CA GLU A 10 -19.82 -26.93 -1.94
C GLU A 10 -18.77 -26.37 -0.98
N ILE A 11 -17.54 -26.89 -1.10
CA ILE A 11 -16.37 -26.23 -0.53
C ILE A 11 -15.97 -25.18 -1.56
N PRO A 12 -16.05 -23.86 -1.27
CA PRO A 12 -15.58 -22.86 -2.20
C PRO A 12 -14.06 -22.95 -2.29
N ALA A 13 -13.54 -23.10 -3.50
CA ALA A 13 -12.14 -22.77 -3.78
C ALA A 13 -12.00 -21.24 -3.74
N ALA A 14 -11.13 -20.75 -2.87
CA ALA A 14 -10.93 -19.33 -2.59
C ALA A 14 -10.62 -18.51 -3.86
N ASP A 15 -11.12 -17.28 -3.89
CA ASP A 15 -10.89 -16.19 -4.85
C ASP A 15 -9.43 -15.68 -4.90
N GLY A 16 -8.47 -16.50 -4.48
CA GLY A 16 -7.04 -16.18 -4.41
C GLY A 16 -6.63 -15.39 -3.16
N TRP A 17 -7.59 -14.86 -2.40
CA TRP A 17 -7.35 -14.17 -1.15
C TRP A 17 -7.06 -15.14 -0.01
N GLN A 18 -6.04 -14.79 0.77
CA GLN A 18 -5.66 -15.54 1.95
C GLN A 18 -5.79 -14.64 3.19
N PRO A 19 -6.60 -15.01 4.19
CA PRO A 19 -6.78 -14.20 5.39
C PRO A 19 -5.50 -14.16 6.21
N ILE A 20 -5.17 -12.98 6.73
CA ILE A 20 -4.01 -12.73 7.58
C ILE A 20 -4.38 -12.34 9.03
N GLY A 21 -5.66 -12.15 9.30
CA GLY A 21 -6.23 -11.91 10.62
C GLY A 21 -7.62 -11.31 10.54
N ASP A 22 -8.37 -11.43 11.63
CA ASP A 22 -9.75 -10.96 11.72
C ASP A 22 -9.82 -9.62 12.49
N GLY A 23 -10.86 -8.84 12.24
CA GLY A 23 -11.17 -7.60 12.97
C GLY A 23 -10.31 -6.41 12.59
N ILE A 24 -10.79 -5.23 12.98
CA ILE A 24 -10.26 -3.89 12.62
C ILE A 24 -8.76 -3.68 12.90
N THR A 25 -8.14 -4.52 13.72
CA THR A 25 -6.70 -4.39 14.03
C THR A 25 -5.79 -5.24 13.15
N SER A 26 -6.36 -5.97 12.18
CA SER A 26 -5.69 -6.99 11.38
C SER A 26 -5.43 -6.62 9.93
N GLY A 27 -5.93 -5.48 9.46
CA GLY A 27 -5.74 -4.96 8.10
C GLY A 27 -4.28 -4.74 7.70
N ILE A 28 -4.08 -4.53 6.40
CA ILE A 28 -2.84 -4.03 5.80
C ILE A 28 -3.15 -2.73 5.08
N SER A 29 -2.68 -1.65 5.67
CA SER A 29 -2.79 -0.29 5.13
C SER A 29 -1.54 0.09 4.32
N GLY A 30 -0.54 -0.80 4.20
CA GLY A 30 0.61 -0.62 3.30
C GLY A 30 1.57 -1.80 3.34
N ILE A 31 2.26 -2.09 2.22
CA ILE A 31 3.12 -3.28 2.12
C ILE A 31 4.38 -3.06 1.28
N ALA A 32 5.49 -3.66 1.72
CA ALA A 32 6.77 -3.69 1.02
C ALA A 32 7.27 -5.14 0.88
N ILE A 33 7.93 -5.45 -0.25
CA ILE A 33 8.60 -6.75 -0.44
C ILE A 33 9.91 -6.74 0.34
N ALA A 34 10.06 -7.70 1.25
CA ALA A 34 11.31 -7.91 2.01
C ALA A 34 12.21 -8.94 1.32
N ALA A 35 11.64 -10.05 0.85
CA ALA A 35 12.37 -11.07 0.11
C ALA A 35 11.45 -11.91 -0.79
N ARG A 36 12.05 -12.62 -1.74
CA ARG A 36 11.38 -13.60 -2.60
C ARG A 36 12.27 -14.83 -2.75
N ASP A 37 11.66 -16.01 -2.57
CA ASP A 37 12.27 -17.32 -2.80
C ASP A 37 11.28 -18.19 -3.59
N GLY A 38 11.52 -18.32 -4.89
CA GLY A 38 10.55 -18.92 -5.82
C GLY A 38 9.21 -18.18 -5.81
N ASP A 39 8.14 -18.90 -5.46
CA ASP A 39 6.78 -18.38 -5.34
C ASP A 39 6.45 -17.93 -3.90
N THR A 40 7.39 -18.07 -2.98
CA THR A 40 7.24 -17.57 -1.62
C THR A 40 7.74 -16.13 -1.54
N VAL A 41 6.92 -15.26 -0.95
CA VAL A 41 7.20 -13.84 -0.80
C VAL A 41 7.15 -13.49 0.68
N ASP A 42 8.23 -12.93 1.20
CA ASP A 42 8.25 -12.31 2.51
C ASP A 42 8.00 -10.81 2.36
N THR A 43 7.08 -10.28 3.14
CA THR A 43 6.72 -8.86 3.15
C THR A 43 6.88 -8.25 4.53
N LEU A 44 6.96 -6.93 4.55
CA LEU A 44 6.75 -6.11 5.73
C LEU A 44 5.56 -5.20 5.45
N ALA A 45 4.56 -5.25 6.32
CA ALA A 45 3.32 -4.50 6.18
C ALA A 45 3.10 -3.60 7.39
N VAL A 46 2.48 -2.44 7.17
CA VAL A 46 2.01 -1.53 8.21
C VAL A 46 0.52 -1.73 8.46
N ARG A 47 0.07 -1.31 9.65
CA ARG A 47 -1.32 -1.27 10.06
C ARG A 47 -1.66 0.14 10.54
N ASP A 48 -2.83 0.63 10.17
CA ASP A 48 -3.41 1.91 10.58
C ASP A 48 -3.79 1.99 12.07
N ASN A 49 -3.48 0.94 12.84
CA ASN A 49 -3.76 0.84 14.27
C ASN A 49 -3.35 2.09 15.07
N LYS A 50 -4.22 2.51 16.00
CA LYS A 50 -4.14 3.81 16.69
C LYS A 50 -3.89 3.67 18.19
N GLU A 51 -4.35 2.57 18.80
CA GLU A 51 -4.35 2.43 20.25
C GLU A 51 -3.04 1.85 20.82
N PRO A 52 -2.70 2.17 22.08
CA PRO A 52 -1.58 1.55 22.78
C PRO A 52 -1.69 0.02 22.83
N GLY A 53 -0.59 -0.68 22.58
CA GLY A 53 -0.52 -2.15 22.62
C GLY A 53 -1.01 -2.85 21.34
N GLN A 54 -1.66 -2.15 20.42
CA GLN A 54 -1.90 -2.68 19.08
C GLN A 54 -0.60 -2.70 18.26
N ASN A 55 -0.44 -3.69 17.39
CA ASN A 55 0.76 -3.84 16.58
C ASN A 55 0.72 -2.92 15.34
N ARG A 56 1.84 -2.26 15.01
CA ARG A 56 1.94 -1.34 13.86
C ARG A 56 2.54 -1.98 12.61
N LEU A 57 3.31 -3.07 12.76
CA LEU A 57 3.93 -3.77 11.65
C LEU A 57 3.85 -5.27 11.80
N VAL A 58 3.57 -5.94 10.70
CA VAL A 58 3.62 -7.40 10.59
C VAL A 58 4.54 -7.83 9.46
N ALA A 59 5.23 -8.94 9.68
CA ALA A 59 5.88 -9.68 8.62
C ALA A 59 4.93 -10.76 8.14
N VAL A 60 4.65 -10.78 6.83
CA VAL A 60 3.79 -11.80 6.23
C VAL A 60 4.61 -12.63 5.25
N ARG A 61 4.62 -13.94 5.45
CA ARG A 61 5.13 -14.89 4.45
C ARG A 61 3.95 -15.42 3.66
N TYR A 62 3.87 -15.03 2.39
CA TYR A 62 2.85 -15.44 1.44
C TYR A 62 3.39 -16.56 0.54
N ALA A 63 2.53 -17.54 0.23
CA ALA A 63 2.75 -18.50 -0.85
C ALA A 63 1.37 -18.93 -1.41
N PRO A 64 1.20 -19.10 -2.74
CA PRO A 64 -0.12 -19.32 -3.35
C PRO A 64 -0.94 -20.48 -2.76
N ASP A 65 -0.27 -21.59 -2.42
CA ASP A 65 -0.92 -22.83 -1.97
C ASP A 65 -0.76 -23.09 -0.46
N ALA A 66 -0.40 -22.08 0.33
CA ALA A 66 -0.22 -22.22 1.76
C ALA A 66 -0.80 -21.04 2.53
N LYS A 67 -1.37 -21.32 3.72
CA LYS A 67 -1.83 -20.27 4.63
C LYS A 67 -0.68 -19.28 4.95
N PRO A 68 -0.91 -17.96 4.89
CA PRO A 68 0.11 -16.97 5.24
C PRO A 68 0.62 -17.16 6.65
N ARG A 69 1.92 -16.95 6.85
CA ARG A 69 2.48 -16.85 8.21
C ARG A 69 2.63 -15.38 8.55
N VAL A 70 1.84 -14.93 9.52
CA VAL A 70 1.82 -13.56 10.01
C VAL A 70 2.54 -13.51 11.34
N ARG A 71 3.52 -12.61 11.48
CA ARG A 71 4.27 -12.41 12.71
C ARG A 71 4.33 -10.92 13.05
N PRO A 72 4.02 -10.54 14.30
CA PRO A 72 4.17 -9.15 14.71
C PRO A 72 5.65 -8.74 14.67
N VAL A 73 5.89 -7.53 14.20
CA VAL A 73 7.18 -6.85 14.24
C VAL A 73 7.07 -5.71 15.25
N ALA A 74 7.96 -5.71 16.24
CA ALA A 74 7.99 -4.71 17.30
C ALA A 74 8.52 -3.37 16.78
N TRP A 75 7.91 -2.28 17.22
CA TRP A 75 8.45 -0.94 17.03
C TRP A 75 9.33 -0.57 18.23
N ALA A 76 10.60 -0.28 18.03
CA ALA A 76 11.47 0.16 19.10
C ALA A 76 11.16 1.61 19.50
N GLY A 77 10.64 1.81 20.71
CA GLY A 77 10.24 3.12 21.24
C GLY A 77 8.74 3.36 21.11
N GLU A 78 8.35 4.63 21.06
CA GLU A 78 6.95 5.02 20.91
C GLU A 78 6.47 4.69 19.48
N PRO A 79 5.44 3.85 19.30
CA PRO A 79 4.92 3.54 17.99
C PRO A 79 4.21 4.77 17.37
N PRO A 80 4.32 4.97 16.05
CA PRO A 80 3.49 5.91 15.33
C PRO A 80 2.02 5.50 15.46
N VAL A 81 1.13 6.46 15.25
CA VAL A 81 -0.29 6.20 15.07
C VAL A 81 -0.60 6.31 13.58
N ASP A 82 -1.56 5.51 13.12
CA ASP A 82 -2.19 5.71 11.81
C ASP A 82 -1.18 5.60 10.65
N LEU A 83 -0.47 4.47 10.58
CA LEU A 83 0.44 4.18 9.48
C LEU A 83 -0.32 3.69 8.25
N GLU A 84 -0.14 4.37 7.14
CA GLU A 84 -0.94 4.23 5.92
C GLU A 84 -0.12 3.87 4.68
N ALA A 85 1.21 3.81 4.78
CA ALA A 85 2.03 3.31 3.68
C ALA A 85 3.41 2.88 4.16
N ILE A 86 4.05 2.01 3.38
CA ILE A 86 5.46 1.66 3.54
C ILE A 86 6.07 1.32 2.19
N ASP A 87 7.34 1.68 1.99
CA ASP A 87 8.12 1.17 0.87
C ASP A 87 9.59 0.96 1.25
N ALA A 88 10.25 0.05 0.54
CA ALA A 88 11.67 -0.25 0.74
C ALA A 88 12.56 0.88 0.19
N VAL A 89 13.65 1.20 0.89
CA VAL A 89 14.61 2.21 0.44
C VAL A 89 15.49 1.60 -0.66
N PRO A 90 15.48 2.13 -1.90
CA PRO A 90 16.25 1.54 -2.99
C PRO A 90 17.75 1.45 -2.67
N GLY A 91 18.31 0.26 -2.81
CA GLY A 91 19.74 -0.02 -2.59
C GLY A 91 20.16 -0.07 -1.13
N ARG A 92 19.21 -0.20 -0.18
CA ARG A 92 19.50 -0.37 1.24
C ARG A 92 18.70 -1.53 1.83
N ASP A 93 19.40 -2.61 2.10
CA ASP A 93 18.79 -3.81 2.66
C ASP A 93 18.20 -3.50 4.04
N ASP A 94 17.01 -4.03 4.29
CA ASP A 94 16.26 -3.88 5.54
C ASP A 94 16.01 -2.43 5.98
N GLU A 95 16.14 -1.45 5.09
CA GLU A 95 15.69 -0.07 5.31
C GLU A 95 14.37 0.20 4.57
N TYR A 96 13.44 0.82 5.28
CA TYR A 96 12.11 1.16 4.78
C TYR A 96 11.75 2.59 5.18
N VAL A 97 10.76 3.17 4.50
CA VAL A 97 10.09 4.38 4.95
C VAL A 97 8.63 4.04 5.17
N ALA A 98 8.16 4.17 6.41
CA ALA A 98 6.75 4.10 6.77
C ALA A 98 6.16 5.51 6.86
N LEU A 99 4.92 5.70 6.43
CA LEU A 99 4.22 6.97 6.40
C LEU A 99 2.95 6.88 7.25
N ALA A 100 2.73 7.89 8.09
CA ALA A 100 1.46 8.10 8.77
C ALA A 100 0.55 9.05 8.00
N SER A 101 -0.76 8.93 8.21
CA SER A 101 -1.81 9.75 7.58
C SER A 101 -1.59 11.26 7.69
N SER A 102 -0.94 11.70 8.76
CA SER A 102 -0.55 13.11 9.01
C SER A 102 0.54 13.67 8.08
N GLY A 103 1.16 12.83 7.25
CA GLY A 103 2.31 13.21 6.43
C GLY A 103 3.65 13.11 7.17
N LYS A 104 3.65 12.56 8.39
CA LYS A 104 4.86 12.23 9.14
C LYS A 104 5.38 10.87 8.70
N ALA A 105 6.66 10.82 8.33
CA ALA A 105 7.32 9.63 7.83
C ALA A 105 8.50 9.21 8.72
N TYR A 106 8.80 7.92 8.67
CA TYR A 106 9.77 7.25 9.52
C TYR A 106 10.68 6.41 8.65
N ARG A 107 11.95 6.81 8.51
CA ARG A 107 12.96 5.92 7.94
C ARG A 107 13.37 4.94 9.03
N ILE A 108 13.03 3.67 8.81
CA ILE A 108 13.23 2.59 9.76
C ILE A 108 14.23 1.58 9.21
N HIS A 109 14.98 0.96 10.12
CA HIS A 109 15.80 -0.21 9.83
C HIS A 109 15.23 -1.41 10.58
N ARG A 110 15.11 -2.54 9.90
CA ARG A 110 14.61 -3.79 10.46
C ARG A 110 15.77 -4.67 10.93
N ASP A 111 15.72 -5.08 12.19
CA ASP A 111 16.59 -6.10 12.78
C ASP A 111 15.73 -7.25 13.31
N GLY A 112 15.65 -8.33 12.52
CA GLY A 112 14.79 -9.48 12.80
C GLY A 112 13.31 -9.10 12.90
N ASP A 113 12.75 -9.20 14.11
CA ASP A 113 11.35 -8.90 14.41
C ASP A 113 11.20 -7.56 15.16
N THR A 114 12.17 -6.67 15.06
CA THR A 114 12.11 -5.31 15.60
C THR A 114 12.51 -4.29 14.53
N VAL A 115 11.84 -3.15 14.50
CA VAL A 115 12.24 -1.99 13.69
C VAL A 115 12.75 -0.87 14.58
N HIS A 116 13.82 -0.22 14.13
CA HIS A 116 14.43 0.93 14.77
C HIS A 116 14.26 2.17 13.91
N VAL A 117 13.79 3.27 14.49
CA VAL A 117 13.68 4.55 13.79
C VAL A 117 15.06 5.15 13.62
N ALA A 118 15.54 5.21 12.37
CA ALA A 118 16.78 5.90 12.05
C ALA A 118 16.55 7.42 12.01
N GLN A 119 15.41 7.85 11.47
CA GLN A 119 15.07 9.27 11.38
C GLN A 119 13.58 9.49 11.11
N GLU A 120 13.03 10.54 11.72
CA GLU A 120 11.68 11.05 11.45
C GLU A 120 11.76 12.29 10.55
N PHE A 121 10.78 12.47 9.68
CA PHE A 121 10.66 13.66 8.83
C PHE A 121 9.21 13.87 8.41
N SER A 122 8.92 15.02 7.79
CA SER A 122 7.62 15.33 7.21
C SER A 122 7.73 15.41 5.70
N LEU A 123 6.67 14.98 5.02
CA LEU A 123 6.56 15.15 3.57
C LEU A 123 6.56 16.65 3.20
N PRO A 124 7.18 17.04 2.08
CA PRO A 124 7.10 18.40 1.58
C PRO A 124 5.64 18.81 1.34
N GLY A 125 5.25 19.97 1.87
CA GLY A 125 3.89 20.48 1.74
C GLY A 125 2.83 19.68 2.51
N ALA A 126 3.24 18.89 3.53
CA ALA A 126 2.32 18.24 4.45
C ALA A 126 1.34 19.25 5.05
N SER A 127 0.04 18.91 5.01
CA SER A 127 -1.05 19.72 5.54
C SER A 127 -1.76 18.97 6.67
N PRO A 128 -2.17 19.65 7.76
CA PRO A 128 -2.98 19.02 8.81
C PRO A 128 -4.39 18.59 8.32
N ASP A 129 -4.85 19.15 7.20
CA ASP A 129 -6.16 18.81 6.61
C ASP A 129 -6.05 17.67 5.58
N ALA A 130 -4.83 17.19 5.30
CA ALA A 130 -4.59 16.08 4.38
C ALA A 130 -4.65 14.74 5.10
N ASN A 131 -5.00 13.69 4.36
CA ASN A 131 -4.94 12.29 4.80
C ASN A 131 -4.10 11.52 3.79
N TYR A 132 -2.86 11.25 4.15
CA TYR A 132 -1.90 10.60 3.26
C TYR A 132 -2.02 9.08 3.32
N GLU A 133 -2.40 8.46 2.21
CA GLU A 133 -2.54 6.99 2.08
C GLU A 133 -1.58 6.38 1.07
N GLY A 134 -0.94 7.21 0.24
CA GLY A 134 0.01 6.72 -0.77
C GLY A 134 1.44 7.09 -0.45
N PHE A 135 2.36 6.12 -0.50
CA PHE A 135 3.80 6.37 -0.55
C PHE A 135 4.56 5.32 -1.37
N ALA A 136 5.47 5.78 -2.23
CA ALA A 136 6.36 4.90 -2.99
C ALA A 136 7.76 5.48 -3.15
N LEU A 137 8.76 4.59 -3.20
CA LEU A 137 10.14 4.88 -3.51
C LEU A 137 10.63 4.03 -4.68
N LYS A 138 11.29 4.65 -5.65
CA LYS A 138 11.97 3.89 -6.70
C LYS A 138 13.21 4.58 -7.21
N ALA A 139 14.27 3.79 -7.44
CA ALA A 139 15.40 4.23 -8.24
C ALA A 139 15.00 4.20 -9.72
N VAL A 140 14.95 5.38 -10.34
CA VAL A 140 14.69 5.57 -11.77
C VAL A 140 15.89 6.30 -12.37
N HIS A 141 16.63 5.63 -13.25
CA HIS A 141 17.88 6.13 -13.86
C HIS A 141 18.93 6.63 -12.84
N GLY A 142 19.01 5.99 -11.67
CA GLY A 142 19.98 6.33 -10.62
C GLY A 142 19.52 7.41 -9.64
N THR A 143 18.40 8.09 -9.91
CA THR A 143 17.74 9.00 -8.96
C THR A 143 16.69 8.25 -8.18
N ILE A 144 16.65 8.41 -6.85
CA ILE A 144 15.55 7.90 -6.05
C ILE A 144 14.41 8.91 -6.11
N ALA A 145 13.32 8.54 -6.77
CA ALA A 145 12.09 9.30 -6.76
C ALA A 145 11.21 8.83 -5.60
N ALA A 146 10.63 9.79 -4.89
CA ALA A 146 9.55 9.58 -3.94
C ALA A 146 8.24 10.09 -4.54
N VAL A 147 7.17 9.34 -4.34
CA VAL A 147 5.80 9.72 -4.68
C VAL A 147 4.95 9.56 -3.43
N TRP A 148 4.10 10.55 -3.16
CA TRP A 148 3.16 10.51 -2.05
C TRP A 148 1.81 11.09 -2.45
N ALA A 149 0.76 10.66 -1.76
CA ALA A 149 -0.61 11.05 -2.10
C ALA A 149 -1.42 11.39 -0.86
N ASP A 150 -2.06 12.56 -0.86
CA ASP A 150 -3.32 12.72 -0.13
C ASP A 150 -4.41 11.93 -0.86
N ARG A 151 -5.25 11.21 -0.12
CA ARG A 151 -6.20 10.23 -0.66
C ARG A 151 -7.28 10.79 -1.57
N GLY A 152 -7.68 12.05 -1.39
CA GLY A 152 -8.93 12.56 -1.94
C GLY A 152 -10.17 11.82 -1.43
N GLN A 153 -11.34 12.42 -1.53
CA GLN A 153 -12.57 11.72 -1.16
C GLN A 153 -13.78 12.30 -1.89
N ASP A 154 -14.61 11.43 -2.44
CA ASP A 154 -15.84 11.80 -3.15
C ASP A 154 -15.59 12.84 -4.25
N ASP A 155 -16.11 14.05 -4.10
CA ASP A 155 -15.91 15.15 -5.04
C ASP A 155 -14.54 15.86 -4.89
N ARG A 156 -13.79 15.58 -3.81
CA ARG A 156 -12.49 16.19 -3.53
C ARG A 156 -11.38 15.35 -4.19
N PRO A 157 -10.68 15.88 -5.21
CA PRO A 157 -9.58 15.15 -5.84
C PRO A 157 -8.49 14.77 -4.85
N ALA A 158 -7.83 13.65 -5.12
CA ALA A 158 -6.56 13.32 -4.50
C ALA A 158 -5.49 14.31 -4.96
N LYS A 159 -4.44 14.47 -4.15
CA LYS A 159 -3.25 15.22 -4.55
C LYS A 159 -2.04 14.28 -4.59
N LEU A 160 -1.59 13.96 -5.79
CA LEU A 160 -0.34 13.25 -6.04
C LEU A 160 0.82 14.24 -6.09
N SER A 161 1.91 13.89 -5.42
CA SER A 161 3.14 14.68 -5.41
C SER A 161 4.34 13.77 -5.67
N ALA A 162 5.33 14.27 -6.39
CA ALA A 162 6.57 13.54 -6.66
C ALA A 162 7.79 14.47 -6.54
N ALA A 163 8.89 13.94 -6.02
CA ALA A 163 10.17 14.65 -5.95
C ALA A 163 11.34 13.66 -5.96
N GLU A 164 12.54 14.17 -6.24
CA GLU A 164 13.76 13.45 -5.88
C GLU A 164 13.87 13.37 -4.36
N TRP A 165 14.34 12.24 -3.84
CA TRP A 165 14.59 12.04 -2.43
C TRP A 165 16.01 11.50 -2.18
N ASN A 166 16.69 12.09 -1.20
CA ASN A 166 18.02 11.66 -0.80
C ASN A 166 17.97 10.89 0.54
N PRO A 167 18.20 9.56 0.55
CA PRO A 167 18.12 8.74 1.76
C PRO A 167 19.26 8.98 2.77
N ARG A 168 20.30 9.74 2.41
CA ARG A 168 21.38 10.08 3.35
C ARG A 168 21.01 11.25 4.25
N THR A 169 20.23 12.19 3.72
CA THR A 169 19.85 13.43 4.41
C THR A 169 18.36 13.52 4.71
N ASN A 170 17.55 12.60 4.16
CA ASN A 170 16.09 12.64 4.14
C ASN A 170 15.53 13.95 3.56
N THR A 171 16.22 14.52 2.58
CA THR A 171 15.81 15.77 1.92
C THR A 171 15.16 15.48 0.58
N PHE A 172 14.21 16.32 0.22
CA PHE A 172 13.50 16.27 -1.05
C PHE A 172 13.97 17.40 -1.96
N GLY A 173 13.90 17.17 -3.27
CA GLY A 173 13.87 18.25 -4.27
C GLY A 173 12.54 19.01 -4.23
N GLU A 174 12.37 19.95 -5.16
CA GLU A 174 11.10 20.66 -5.32
C GLU A 174 10.00 19.66 -5.75
N PRO A 175 8.86 19.59 -5.04
CA PRO A 175 7.77 18.71 -5.42
C PRO A 175 7.04 19.19 -6.67
N ASP A 176 6.78 18.27 -7.59
CA ASP A 176 5.79 18.42 -8.65
C ASP A 176 4.48 17.78 -8.21
N SER A 177 3.34 18.46 -8.38
CA SER A 177 2.05 18.00 -7.86
C SER A 177 0.94 18.09 -8.90
N ALA A 178 0.01 17.15 -8.84
CA ALA A 178 -1.18 17.13 -9.67
C ALA A 178 -2.39 16.58 -8.91
N GLU A 179 -3.57 17.04 -9.29
CA GLU A 179 -4.83 16.46 -8.83
C GLU A 179 -5.11 15.15 -9.56
N PHE A 180 -5.80 14.23 -8.88
CA PHE A 180 -6.15 12.93 -9.43
C PHE A 180 -7.52 12.47 -8.96
N THR A 181 -8.31 11.92 -9.88
CA THR A 181 -9.61 11.31 -9.60
C THR A 181 -9.74 10.01 -10.38
N VAL A 182 -10.63 9.13 -9.90
CA VAL A 182 -10.97 7.87 -10.57
C VAL A 182 -12.49 7.76 -10.70
N PRO A 183 -12.97 7.00 -11.71
CA PRO A 183 -14.39 6.80 -11.91
C PRO A 183 -14.98 5.63 -11.11
N TYR A 184 -14.17 4.85 -10.39
CA TYR A 184 -14.64 3.72 -9.58
C TYR A 184 -13.75 3.57 -8.33
N PRO A 185 -14.32 3.25 -7.16
CA PRO A 185 -15.76 3.13 -6.88
C PRO A 185 -16.55 4.41 -7.11
N ALA A 186 -17.87 4.28 -7.27
CA ALA A 186 -18.74 5.40 -7.65
C ALA A 186 -19.21 6.23 -6.43
N ASP A 187 -19.29 5.58 -5.27
CA ASP A 187 -19.77 6.15 -4.02
C ASP A 187 -18.72 5.88 -2.93
N ASP A 188 -18.69 6.75 -1.92
CA ASP A 188 -17.77 6.70 -0.77
C ASP A 188 -16.30 6.54 -1.18
N VAL A 189 -15.91 7.16 -2.30
CA VAL A 189 -14.65 6.87 -2.96
C VAL A 189 -13.47 7.55 -2.28
N ARG A 190 -12.48 6.76 -1.90
CA ARG A 190 -11.09 7.21 -1.72
C ARG A 190 -10.39 7.08 -3.07
N HIS A 191 -9.99 8.21 -3.66
CA HIS A 191 -9.41 8.19 -5.01
C HIS A 191 -8.04 7.51 -5.07
N ILE A 192 -7.28 7.60 -3.98
CA ILE A 192 -6.01 6.92 -3.80
C ILE A 192 -5.97 6.30 -2.41
N SER A 193 -5.85 4.98 -2.35
CA SER A 193 -5.64 4.21 -1.11
C SER A 193 -4.24 3.59 -1.01
N ASP A 194 -3.48 3.54 -2.10
CA ASP A 194 -2.02 3.36 -2.12
C ASP A 194 -1.50 3.77 -3.52
N VAL A 195 -0.18 4.00 -3.62
CA VAL A 195 0.55 4.25 -4.87
C VAL A 195 1.81 3.40 -4.92
N LYS A 196 2.15 2.87 -6.10
CA LYS A 196 3.44 2.23 -6.38
C LYS A 196 4.04 2.67 -7.69
N LEU A 197 5.37 2.67 -7.68
CA LEU A 197 6.20 3.14 -8.77
C LEU A 197 7.02 1.99 -9.37
N SER A 198 6.92 1.83 -10.68
CA SER A 198 7.74 0.87 -11.42
C SER A 198 9.14 1.41 -11.72
N ALA A 199 10.05 0.52 -12.12
CA ALA A 199 11.41 0.90 -12.52
C ALA A 199 11.46 1.83 -13.74
N THR A 200 10.43 1.79 -14.59
CA THR A 200 10.28 2.69 -15.75
C THR A 200 9.59 4.01 -15.40
N GLY A 201 9.16 4.17 -14.16
CA GLY A 201 8.47 5.36 -13.66
C GLY A 201 6.96 5.34 -13.86
N ALA A 202 6.35 4.28 -14.38
CA ALA A 202 4.89 4.13 -14.42
C ALA A 202 4.29 4.05 -13.01
N LEU A 203 3.16 4.72 -12.81
CA LEU A 203 2.42 4.82 -11.55
C LEU A 203 1.19 3.91 -11.56
N THR A 204 1.12 3.03 -10.57
CA THR A 204 -0.10 2.29 -10.24
C THR A 204 -0.67 2.82 -8.95
N VAL A 205 -1.98 3.05 -8.89
CA VAL A 205 -2.70 3.42 -7.66
C VAL A 205 -3.84 2.44 -7.42
N SER A 206 -4.21 2.23 -6.16
CA SER A 206 -5.51 1.68 -5.79
C SER A 206 -6.49 2.80 -5.44
N SER A 207 -7.75 2.57 -5.73
CA SER A 207 -8.87 3.30 -5.14
C SER A 207 -9.75 2.31 -4.39
N ALA A 208 -10.46 2.80 -3.38
CA ALA A 208 -11.36 2.00 -2.57
C ALA A 208 -12.64 2.77 -2.23
N SER A 209 -13.73 2.07 -1.97
CA SER A 209 -14.92 2.64 -1.35
C SER A 209 -14.77 2.47 0.15
N ASP A 210 -15.22 3.45 0.91
CA ASP A 210 -15.16 3.40 2.35
C ASP A 210 -16.42 4.02 2.99
N PRO A 211 -17.49 3.22 3.13
CA PRO A 211 -18.71 3.64 3.82
C PRO A 211 -18.58 3.60 5.36
N GLY A 212 -17.40 3.33 5.91
CA GLY A 212 -17.13 3.10 7.33
C GLY A 212 -16.73 1.64 7.63
N ASP A 213 -16.85 1.24 8.90
CA ASP A 213 -16.20 0.04 9.45
C ASP A 213 -16.79 -1.34 9.04
N ASP A 214 -17.94 -1.37 8.36
CA ASP A 214 -18.70 -2.62 8.09
C ASP A 214 -18.95 -2.90 6.58
N GLY A 215 -18.30 -2.16 5.68
CA GLY A 215 -18.39 -2.36 4.23
C GLY A 215 -19.82 -2.30 3.66
N PRO A 216 -20.05 -2.89 2.47
CA PRO A 216 -19.09 -3.59 1.62
C PRO A 216 -18.04 -2.63 1.04
N TYR A 217 -16.81 -3.13 0.90
CA TYR A 217 -15.73 -2.42 0.23
C TYR A 217 -15.62 -2.85 -1.21
N ASP A 218 -15.30 -1.95 -2.11
CA ASP A 218 -14.99 -2.23 -3.50
C ASP A 218 -13.72 -1.47 -3.85
N SER A 219 -12.87 -2.03 -4.70
CA SER A 219 -11.64 -1.37 -5.11
C SER A 219 -11.32 -1.54 -6.57
N ALA A 220 -10.48 -0.66 -7.09
CA ALA A 220 -9.87 -0.84 -8.40
C ALA A 220 -8.41 -0.42 -8.41
N LEU A 221 -7.64 -1.01 -9.32
CA LEU A 221 -6.28 -0.58 -9.61
C LEU A 221 -6.28 0.21 -10.91
N TYR A 222 -5.45 1.24 -10.97
CA TYR A 222 -5.33 2.11 -12.12
C TYR A 222 -3.87 2.35 -12.48
N HIS A 223 -3.58 2.34 -13.77
CA HIS A 223 -2.41 3.03 -14.28
C HIS A 223 -2.71 4.54 -14.29
N ALA A 224 -2.23 5.24 -13.27
CA ALA A 224 -2.51 6.64 -13.01
C ALA A 224 -1.70 7.61 -13.87
N GLY A 225 -0.57 7.15 -14.42
CA GLY A 225 0.35 7.99 -15.15
C GLY A 225 1.79 7.52 -14.99
N ARG A 226 2.72 8.48 -14.95
CA ARG A 226 4.14 8.19 -14.80
C ARG A 226 4.90 9.36 -14.18
N ILE A 227 6.12 9.09 -13.75
CA ILE A 227 7.14 10.12 -13.56
C ILE A 227 8.14 10.11 -14.72
N SER A 228 8.91 11.18 -14.80
CA SER A 228 10.12 11.26 -15.61
C SER A 228 11.26 11.87 -14.80
N VAL A 229 12.48 11.36 -15.00
CA VAL A 229 13.71 11.87 -14.38
C VAL A 229 14.60 12.43 -15.48
N GLY A 230 14.84 13.74 -15.45
CA GLY A 230 15.58 14.48 -16.48
C GLY A 230 16.25 15.75 -15.98
N GLY A 231 16.78 15.70 -14.76
CA GLY A 231 17.31 16.85 -14.01
C GLY A 231 16.50 17.13 -12.75
N GLU A 232 15.19 16.99 -12.86
CA GLU A 232 14.23 16.97 -11.75
C GLU A 232 13.24 15.81 -11.97
N VAL A 233 12.52 15.44 -10.91
CA VAL A 233 11.40 14.50 -10.98
C VAL A 233 10.16 15.27 -11.42
N ARG A 234 9.54 14.84 -12.51
CA ARG A 234 8.28 15.41 -13.02
C ARG A 234 7.17 14.38 -13.00
N LEU A 235 5.98 14.80 -12.56
CA LEU A 235 4.79 13.98 -12.47
C LEU A 235 3.89 14.22 -13.70
N HIS A 236 3.46 13.14 -14.35
CA HIS A 236 2.53 13.16 -15.46
C HIS A 236 1.35 12.26 -15.13
N VAL A 237 0.25 12.86 -14.69
CA VAL A 237 -1.02 12.16 -14.43
C VAL A 237 -1.79 12.00 -15.75
N ALA A 238 -2.45 10.86 -15.94
CA ALA A 238 -3.27 10.61 -17.11
C ALA A 238 -4.65 11.27 -16.99
N ASP A 239 -5.10 11.97 -18.04
CA ASP A 239 -6.44 12.59 -18.10
C ASP A 239 -7.60 11.56 -18.03
N GLY A 240 -7.29 10.29 -18.26
CA GLY A 240 -8.21 9.16 -18.13
C GLY A 240 -7.44 7.93 -17.65
N PRO A 241 -7.31 7.72 -16.33
CA PRO A 241 -6.52 6.62 -15.80
C PRO A 241 -7.09 5.27 -16.25
N ARG A 242 -6.20 4.40 -16.75
CA ARG A 242 -6.62 3.10 -17.29
C ARG A 242 -6.78 2.11 -16.14
N ARG A 243 -8.01 1.65 -15.91
CA ARG A 243 -8.30 0.59 -14.94
C ARG A 243 -7.58 -0.71 -15.33
N LEU A 244 -6.86 -1.27 -14.38
CA LEU A 244 -6.12 -2.53 -14.49
C LEU A 244 -6.95 -3.72 -14.00
N GLY A 245 -7.77 -3.52 -12.98
CA GLY A 245 -8.65 -4.53 -12.40
C GLY A 245 -9.62 -3.93 -11.39
N THR A 246 -10.63 -4.71 -11.01
CA THR A 246 -11.62 -4.42 -9.97
C THR A 246 -11.65 -5.56 -8.97
N PHE A 247 -11.80 -5.23 -7.70
CA PHE A 247 -11.72 -6.15 -6.57
C PHE A 247 -12.96 -5.95 -5.71
N PRO A 248 -14.05 -6.68 -5.99
CA PRO A 248 -15.29 -6.51 -5.24
C PRO A 248 -15.15 -7.12 -3.84
N ARG A 249 -15.78 -6.47 -2.84
CA ARG A 249 -15.73 -6.88 -1.41
C ARG A 249 -14.35 -6.80 -0.76
N HIS A 250 -13.43 -6.02 -1.34
CA HIS A 250 -12.09 -5.82 -0.80
C HIS A 250 -11.67 -4.36 -0.90
N LYS A 251 -11.17 -3.81 0.21
CA LYS A 251 -10.55 -2.49 0.33
C LYS A 251 -9.05 -2.63 0.11
N ILE A 252 -8.57 -2.37 -1.12
CA ILE A 252 -7.15 -2.50 -1.46
C ILE A 252 -6.40 -1.25 -1.00
N GLU A 253 -5.77 -1.35 0.17
CA GLU A 253 -4.97 -0.28 0.75
C GLU A 253 -3.46 -0.55 0.67
N ALA A 254 -3.06 -1.65 0.03
CA ALA A 254 -1.64 -1.96 -0.07
C ALA A 254 -1.28 -2.68 -1.36
N LEU A 255 -0.26 -2.15 -2.03
CA LEU A 255 0.29 -2.69 -3.27
C LEU A 255 1.78 -2.99 -3.07
N ALA A 256 2.31 -4.05 -3.64
CA ALA A 256 3.77 -4.20 -3.75
C ALA A 256 4.15 -4.94 -5.01
N CYS A 257 5.08 -4.39 -5.79
CA CYS A 257 5.52 -5.04 -7.01
C CYS A 257 6.67 -6.00 -6.77
N LEU A 258 6.52 -7.23 -7.29
CA LEU A 258 7.62 -8.18 -7.27
C LEU A 258 8.70 -7.71 -8.26
N PRO A 259 9.98 -7.65 -7.84
CA PRO A 259 11.07 -7.20 -8.70
C PRO A 259 11.13 -7.97 -10.03
N GLY A 260 11.18 -7.23 -11.15
CA GLY A 260 11.28 -7.80 -12.50
C GLY A 260 10.06 -8.60 -12.96
N SER A 261 8.91 -8.47 -12.28
CA SER A 261 7.69 -9.20 -12.59
C SER A 261 6.54 -8.26 -12.96
N ARG A 262 5.54 -8.82 -13.67
CA ARG A 262 4.22 -8.20 -13.81
C ARG A 262 3.30 -8.49 -12.63
N GLU A 263 3.66 -9.49 -11.84
CA GLU A 263 2.97 -9.86 -10.62
C GLU A 263 3.40 -8.96 -9.46
N GLY A 264 2.45 -8.69 -8.57
CA GLY A 264 2.63 -8.03 -7.31
C GLY A 264 1.76 -8.67 -6.23
N ILE A 265 1.91 -8.18 -5.01
CA ILE A 265 1.12 -8.53 -3.85
C ILE A 265 0.13 -7.39 -3.56
N LEU A 266 -1.11 -7.76 -3.26
CA LEU A 266 -2.15 -6.88 -2.76
C LEU A 266 -2.41 -7.19 -1.28
N GLY A 267 -2.59 -6.16 -0.47
CA GLY A 267 -3.09 -6.27 0.91
C GLY A 267 -4.40 -5.51 1.08
N THR A 268 -5.25 -6.01 1.97
CA THR A 268 -6.54 -5.37 2.30
C THR A 268 -6.59 -4.92 3.74
N ASP A 269 -7.36 -3.85 3.95
CA ASP A 269 -7.86 -3.42 5.24
C ASP A 269 -9.40 -3.40 5.17
N ASP A 270 -10.01 -4.56 5.32
CA ASP A 270 -11.47 -4.71 5.24
C ASP A 270 -12.14 -4.37 6.59
N GLU A 271 -11.53 -3.47 7.37
CA GLU A 271 -12.00 -2.97 8.67
C GLU A 271 -12.39 -4.11 9.62
N ASN A 272 -13.66 -4.19 10.05
CA ASN A 272 -14.13 -5.24 10.96
C ASN A 272 -13.99 -6.67 10.40
N ASP A 273 -13.89 -6.84 9.08
CA ASP A 273 -13.66 -8.14 8.44
C ASP A 273 -12.17 -8.54 8.46
N GLY A 274 -11.27 -7.63 8.83
CA GLY A 274 -9.85 -7.87 8.99
C GLY A 274 -9.05 -7.68 7.71
N GLY A 275 -8.00 -8.48 7.53
CA GLY A 275 -7.07 -8.31 6.42
C GLY A 275 -6.88 -9.58 5.61
N SER A 276 -6.63 -9.41 4.32
CA SER A 276 -6.28 -10.48 3.38
C SER A 276 -5.11 -10.09 2.48
N ILE A 277 -4.46 -11.10 1.91
CA ILE A 277 -3.36 -10.95 0.97
C ILE A 277 -3.58 -11.81 -0.27
N ALA A 278 -3.23 -11.29 -1.45
CA ALA A 278 -3.31 -12.03 -2.72
C ALA A 278 -2.20 -11.60 -3.69
N ALA A 279 -1.89 -12.46 -4.66
CA ALA A 279 -1.07 -12.11 -5.81
C ALA A 279 -1.95 -11.65 -6.98
N ALA A 280 -1.49 -10.66 -7.74
CA ALA A 280 -2.18 -10.18 -8.93
C ALA A 280 -1.21 -9.58 -9.96
N GLU A 281 -1.58 -9.59 -11.24
CA GLU A 281 -0.82 -8.94 -12.31
C GLU A 281 -1.20 -7.46 -12.46
N PHE A 282 -0.40 -6.56 -11.90
CA PHE A 282 -0.60 -5.10 -12.03
C PHE A 282 0.70 -4.31 -12.14
N CYS A 283 1.84 -4.99 -12.10
CA CYS A 283 3.15 -4.37 -12.07
C CYS A 283 3.71 -4.16 -13.49
N HIS A 284 4.53 -3.12 -13.59
CA HIS A 284 5.24 -2.76 -14.81
C HIS A 284 6.73 -3.06 -14.59
N PRO A 285 7.26 -4.19 -15.09
CA PRO A 285 8.68 -4.50 -14.97
C PRO A 285 9.58 -3.54 -15.77
#